data_AF-A0A0M0LPZ6-F1
#
_entry.id   AF-A0A0M0LPZ6-F1
#
_cell.length_a   1.000
_cell.length_b   1.000
_cell.length_c   1.000
_cell.angle_alpha   90.00
_cell.angle_beta   90.00
_cell.angle_gamma   90.00
#
_symmetry.space_group_name_H-M   'P 1'
#
loop_
_entity.id
_entity.type
_entity.pdbx_description
1 polymer ?
#
loop_
_entity_poly.entity_id
_entity_poly.type
_entity_poly.pdbx_seq_one_letter_code
_entity_poly.pdbx_strand_id
1 'polypeptide(L)'
;MMEGVEHSKTFVLVLSDGYFDSQFCVKELRRAISLEKKIVLCHKQGVNVGAILQRKPAGPEFASIGDKQSLELVTSDAVYREFAVKRLMDSASSRV
;
A
#
# COMPACT_ATOMS: atom_id res chain seq x y z
N MET A 1 1.68 -12.32 -9.98
CA MET A 1 1.92 -11.03 -9.27
C MET A 1 1.85 -9.86 -10.23
N MET A 2 2.69 -9.81 -11.28
CA MET A 2 2.65 -8.72 -12.27
C MET A 2 1.31 -8.53 -13.00
N GLU A 3 0.58 -9.60 -13.30
CA GLU A 3 -0.77 -9.50 -13.87
C GLU A 3 -1.71 -8.61 -13.03
N GLY A 4 -1.60 -8.66 -11.69
CA GLY A 4 -2.38 -7.81 -10.80
C GLY A 4 -2.02 -6.32 -10.96
N VAL A 5 -0.76 -6.01 -11.22
CA VAL A 5 -0.31 -4.64 -11.52
C VAL A 5 -0.83 -4.21 -12.90
N GLU A 6 -0.76 -5.09 -13.89
CA GLU A 6 -1.10 -4.76 -15.28
C GLU A 6 -2.60 -4.51 -15.47
N HIS A 7 -3.44 -5.36 -14.86
CA HIS A 7 -4.88 -5.34 -15.03
C HIS A 7 -5.63 -4.51 -13.98
N SER A 8 -4.94 -3.89 -13.02
CA SER A 8 -5.56 -2.98 -12.04
C SER A 8 -5.54 -1.52 -12.52
N LYS A 9 -6.45 -0.71 -11.96
CA LYS A 9 -6.48 0.74 -12.17
C LYS A 9 -5.62 1.50 -11.15
N THR A 10 -5.48 0.94 -9.96
CA THR A 10 -4.86 1.57 -8.79
C THR A 10 -3.83 0.61 -8.19
N PHE A 11 -2.67 1.13 -7.86
CA PHE A 11 -1.63 0.39 -7.13
C PHE A 11 -1.59 0.90 -5.69
N VAL A 12 -1.86 0.01 -4.72
CA VAL A 12 -1.78 0.35 -3.30
C VAL A 12 -0.37 0.03 -2.80
N LEU A 13 0.38 1.08 -2.48
CA LEU A 13 1.71 0.97 -1.91
C LEU A 13 1.59 1.00 -0.38
N VAL A 14 1.66 -0.19 0.22
CA VAL A 14 1.65 -0.35 1.68
C VAL A 14 3.08 -0.23 2.21
N LEU A 15 3.46 0.95 2.70
CA LEU A 15 4.77 1.17 3.29
C LEU A 15 4.92 0.40 4.61
N SER A 16 6.03 -0.31 4.68
CA SER A 16 6.57 -0.98 5.85
C SER A 16 8.09 -0.87 5.82
N ASP A 17 8.74 -1.22 6.93
CA ASP A 17 10.20 -1.08 7.01
C ASP A 17 10.95 -1.91 5.96
N GLY A 18 10.42 -3.04 5.50
CA GLY A 18 11.10 -3.87 4.49
C GLY A 18 10.73 -3.54 3.04
N TYR A 19 9.90 -2.53 2.78
CA TYR A 19 9.30 -2.34 1.46
C TYR A 19 10.33 -2.12 0.35
N PHE A 20 11.27 -1.18 0.56
CA PHE A 20 12.30 -0.87 -0.45
C PHE A 20 13.47 -1.87 -0.46
N ASP A 21 13.60 -2.69 0.58
CA ASP A 21 14.61 -3.75 0.65
C ASP A 21 14.18 -4.98 -0.19
N SER A 22 12.88 -5.13 -0.46
CA SER A 22 12.34 -6.18 -1.31
C SER A 22 12.43 -5.82 -2.79
N GLN A 23 13.25 -6.58 -3.54
CA GLN A 23 13.35 -6.42 -4.99
C GLN A 23 12.01 -6.62 -5.71
N PHE A 24 11.14 -7.50 -5.19
CA PHE A 24 9.81 -7.73 -5.78
C PHE A 24 8.91 -6.49 -5.63
N CYS A 25 8.86 -5.90 -4.44
CA CYS A 25 8.07 -4.69 -4.18
C CYS A 25 8.54 -3.52 -5.06
N VAL A 26 9.85 -3.31 -5.15
CA VAL A 26 10.43 -2.28 -6.02
C VAL A 26 10.12 -2.53 -7.50
N LYS A 27 10.19 -3.79 -7.95
CA LYS A 27 9.86 -4.16 -9.33
C LYS A 27 8.39 -3.89 -9.65
N GLU A 28 7.46 -4.24 -8.76
CA GLU A 28 6.03 -4.00 -8.93
C GLU A 28 5.68 -2.51 -8.91
N LEU A 29 6.26 -1.75 -7.97
CA LEU A 29 6.09 -0.29 -7.94
C LEU A 29 6.61 0.36 -9.23
N ARG A 30 7.80 -0.02 -9.70
CA ARG A 30 8.34 0.51 -10.96
C ARG A 30 7.40 0.21 -12.13
N ARG A 31 6.85 -0.99 -12.20
CA ARG A 31 5.88 -1.35 -13.23
C ARG A 31 4.61 -0.50 -13.14
N ALA A 32 4.07 -0.30 -11.93
CA ALA A 32 2.91 0.56 -11.72
C ALA A 32 3.15 2.01 -12.15
N ILE A 33 4.33 2.57 -11.84
CA ILE A 33 4.76 3.90 -12.30
C ILE A 33 4.83 3.94 -13.83
N SER A 34 5.46 2.95 -14.46
CA SER A 34 5.60 2.89 -15.93
C SER A 34 4.27 2.79 -16.68
N LEU A 35 3.24 2.27 -16.01
CA LEU A 35 1.89 2.15 -16.54
C LEU A 35 0.97 3.31 -16.09
N GLU A 36 1.55 4.35 -15.48
CA GLU A 36 0.85 5.55 -14.99
C GLU A 36 -0.34 5.22 -14.09
N LYS A 37 -0.22 4.15 -13.29
CA LYS A 37 -1.29 3.75 -12.37
C LYS A 37 -1.49 4.82 -11.31
N LYS A 38 -2.72 4.97 -10.84
CA LYS A 38 -2.99 5.75 -9.62
C LYS A 38 -2.32 5.04 -8.43
N ILE A 39 -1.31 5.68 -7.84
CA ILE A 39 -0.62 5.12 -6.67
C ILE A 39 -1.25 5.68 -5.40
N VAL A 40 -1.69 4.80 -4.51
CA VAL A 40 -2.20 5.16 -3.18
C VAL A 40 -1.19 4.67 -2.17
N LEU A 41 -0.49 5.59 -1.53
CA LEU A 41 0.45 5.27 -0.46
C LEU A 41 -0.31 5.16 0.85
N CYS A 42 -0.10 4.08 1.58
CA CYS A 42 -0.61 3.92 2.94
C CYS A 42 0.41 3.26 3.86
N HIS A 43 0.25 3.41 5.17
CA HIS A 43 1.14 2.83 6.17
C HIS A 43 0.37 2.54 7.45
N LYS A 44 0.87 1.64 8.29
CA LYS A 44 0.30 1.44 9.62
C LYS A 44 0.50 2.69 10.49
N GLN A 45 -0.41 2.90 11.44
CA GLN A 45 -0.23 3.89 12.49
C GLN A 45 1.12 3.77 13.20
N GLY A 46 1.79 4.91 13.41
CA GLY A 46 3.08 5.00 14.11
C GLY A 46 4.30 4.67 13.26
N VAL A 47 4.13 4.45 11.95
CA VAL A 47 5.24 4.23 11.02
C VAL A 47 5.92 5.57 10.67
N ASN A 48 7.25 5.62 10.76
CA ASN A 48 8.02 6.78 10.30
C ASN A 48 8.19 6.75 8.77
N VAL A 49 7.20 7.27 8.06
CA VAL A 49 7.16 7.31 6.59
C VAL A 49 8.40 7.98 6.00
N GLY A 50 8.82 9.12 6.57
CA GLY A 50 9.98 9.87 6.11
C GLY A 50 11.25 9.02 6.12
N ALA A 51 11.51 8.30 7.20
CA ALA A 51 12.67 7.41 7.32
C ALA A 51 12.63 6.25 6.30
N ILE A 52 11.46 5.68 6.02
CA ILE A 52 11.32 4.64 5.00
C ILE A 52 11.55 5.22 3.60
N LEU A 53 11.01 6.40 3.30
CA LEU A 53 11.17 7.06 2.00
C LEU A 53 12.62 7.45 1.69
N GLN A 54 13.49 7.63 2.69
CA GLN A 54 14.93 7.83 2.47
C GLN A 54 15.62 6.59 1.86
N ARG A 55 15.03 5.40 2.01
CA ARG A 55 15.54 4.15 1.42
C ARG A 55 15.01 3.90 0.01
N LYS A 56 14.20 4.81 -0.52
CA LYS A 56 13.66 4.74 -1.88
C LYS A 56 14.80 4.72 -2.90
N PRO A 57 14.73 3.90 -3.97
CA PRO A 57 15.73 3.94 -5.02
C PRO A 57 15.85 5.33 -5.65
N ALA A 58 17.08 5.75 -5.98
CA ALA A 58 17.38 7.06 -6.53
C ALA A 58 16.89 7.31 -7.98
N GLY A 59 16.20 6.34 -8.57
CA GLY A 59 15.69 6.44 -9.94
C GLY A 59 14.68 7.59 -10.09
N PRO A 60 14.74 8.38 -11.18
CA PRO A 60 13.85 9.51 -11.41
C PRO A 60 12.37 9.08 -11.48
N GLU A 61 12.10 7.83 -11.85
CA GLU A 61 10.75 7.27 -11.89
C GLU A 61 10.07 7.30 -10.51
N PHE A 62 10.84 7.23 -9.42
CA PHE A 62 10.31 7.24 -8.06
C PHE A 62 10.16 8.65 -7.48
N ALA A 63 10.55 9.70 -8.20
CA ALA A 63 10.56 11.08 -7.67
C ALA A 63 9.18 11.54 -7.19
N SER A 64 8.10 11.08 -7.84
CA SER A 64 6.71 11.38 -7.49
C SER A 64 6.23 10.70 -6.20
N ILE A 65 6.94 9.68 -5.71
CA ILE A 65 6.58 8.97 -4.48
C ILE A 65 7.12 9.76 -3.28
N GLY A 66 6.20 10.36 -2.52
CA GLY A 66 6.46 11.17 -1.33
C GLY A 66 5.37 11.02 -0.27
N ASP A 67 5.58 11.64 0.88
CA ASP A 67 4.74 11.55 2.08
C ASP A 67 3.50 12.46 2.06
N LYS A 68 3.49 13.50 1.22
CA LYS A 68 2.46 14.56 1.20
C LYS A 68 1.01 14.07 1.04
N GLN A 69 0.78 12.80 0.73
CA GLN A 69 -0.55 12.19 0.54
C GLN A 69 -0.65 10.76 1.09
N SER A 70 0.19 10.40 2.06
CA SER A 70 0.15 9.06 2.66
C SER A 70 -1.07 8.87 3.57
N LEU A 71 -1.78 7.76 3.41
CA LEU A 71 -2.90 7.37 4.26
C LEU A 71 -2.42 6.56 5.46
N GLU A 72 -2.59 7.09 6.66
CA GLU A 72 -2.37 6.31 7.89
C GLU A 72 -3.53 5.32 8.11
N LEU A 73 -3.19 4.04 8.20
CA LEU A 73 -4.11 2.95 8.51
C LEU A 73 -4.15 2.75 10.02
N VAL A 74 -5.19 3.29 10.65
CA VAL A 74 -5.45 3.17 12.08
C VAL A 74 -6.31 1.93 12.32
N THR A 75 -5.68 0.81 12.65
CA THR A 75 -6.40 -0.47 12.88
C THR A 75 -7.22 -0.49 14.16
N SER A 76 -7.00 0.48 15.05
CA SER A 76 -7.78 0.71 16.28
C SER A 76 -8.99 1.62 16.06
N ASP A 77 -9.20 2.14 14.85
CA ASP A 77 -10.34 2.99 14.52
C ASP A 77 -11.65 2.22 14.73
N ALA A 78 -12.64 2.87 15.33
CA ALA A 78 -13.99 2.33 15.48
C ALA A 78 -14.57 1.91 14.12
N VAL A 79 -14.33 2.70 13.06
CA VAL A 79 -14.77 2.42 11.70
C VAL A 79 -14.08 1.17 11.12
N TYR A 80 -12.78 1.01 11.37
CA TYR A 80 -12.06 -0.20 10.94
C TYR A 80 -12.57 -1.44 11.67
N ARG A 81 -12.84 -1.34 12.97
CA ARG A 81 -13.42 -2.43 13.77
C ARG A 81 -14.83 -2.79 13.31
N GLU A 82 -15.70 -1.81 13.08
CA GLU A 82 -17.05 -2.04 12.55
C GLU A 82 -17.00 -2.77 11.20
N PHE A 83 -16.12 -2.34 10.30
CA PHE A 83 -15.95 -2.99 9.00
C PHE A 83 -15.40 -4.42 9.14
N ALA A 84 -14.42 -4.64 10.01
CA ALA A 84 -13.86 -5.96 10.28
C ALA A 84 -14.87 -6.91 10.94
N VAL A 85 -15.63 -6.43 11.93
CA VAL A 85 -16.71 -7.18 12.59
C VAL A 85 -17.80 -7.53 11.58
N LYS A 86 -18.22 -6.58 10.73
CA LYS A 86 -19.20 -6.85 9.68
C LYS A 86 -18.72 -7.95 8.73
N ARG A 87 -17.48 -7.89 8.24
CA ARG A 87 -16.93 -8.95 7.38
C ARG A 87 -16.81 -10.30 8.10
N LEU A 88 -16.47 -10.31 9.39
CA LEU A 88 -16.44 -11.53 10.21
C LEU A 88 -17.84 -12.13 10.33
N MET A 89 -18.86 -11.31 10.65
CA MET A 89 -20.26 -11.74 10.71
C MET A 89 -20.75 -12.25 9.35
N ASP A 90 -20.47 -11.53 8.27
CA ASP A 90 -20.84 -11.95 6.90
C ASP A 90 -20.16 -13.29 6.53
N SER A 91 -18.89 -13.48 6.89
CA SER A 91 -18.14 -14.72 6.64
C SER A 91 -18.58 -15.91 7.49
N ALA A 92 -19.10 -15.63 8.70
CA ALA A 92 -19.68 -16.63 9.59
C ALA A 92 -21.09 -17.02 9.14
N SER A 93 -21.83 -16.07 8.54
CA SER A 93 -23.19 -16.27 8.05
C SER A 93 -23.24 -16.96 6.69
N SER A 94 -22.16 -16.97 5.91
CA SER A 94 -22.06 -17.64 4.61
C SER A 94 -21.69 -19.13 4.69
N ARG A 95 -21.79 -19.77 5.86
CA ARG A 95 -21.74 -21.23 6.02
C ARG A 95 -23.16 -21.78 6.26
N VAL A 96 -23.98 -21.77 5.21
CA VAL A 96 -25.13 -22.68 5.00
C VAL A 96 -25.18 -23.01 3.52
#